data_AF-A0A8H7G334-F1
#
_entry.id   AF-A0A8H7G334-F1
#
_cell.length_a   1.000
_cell.length_b   1.000
_cell.length_c   1.000
_cell.angle_alpha   90.00
_cell.angle_beta   90.00
_cell.angle_gamma   90.00
#
_symmetry.space_group_name_H-M   'P 1'
#
loop_
_entity.id
_entity.type
_entity.pdbx_description
1 polymer ?
#
loop_
_entity_poly.entity_id
_entity_poly.type
_entity_poly.pdbx_seq_one_letter_code
_entity_poly.pdbx_strand_id
1 'polypeptide(L)'
;MATKRKRELADDQRTDSLEELLSALKTPDSAARAFRYIMNAHDIDLDKLLLEQLLREPRTTPTPPTANYADIAPALGLDPARGAHDIPYSALPRARVPTPLFREIVRGIDAAQAQLGPPTEHHTAAARARFLAPIFSRLVAVFDGAYRSFPACIPEGRIASGGAVEHNFKAFGARPVLLVEYRRESGFADERLGAIAHVAAACDAADRESARKGLGVPVRAILCDGDTFEVFAFDGSTNPPAFSRGRDIDLRSLLELPKGALPRDFIRALRPICEVVFDVLLGGYVASAEAYRRREAERTANDGQPRPSSDKWEAAIGSAQQALEKFREADVKRRGKLVSEANALVEEAMGLLKSSTDWVPDVYRPPPFMSGWDEEQVDKI
;
A
#
# COMPACT_ATOMS: atom_id res chain seq x y z
N MET A 1 -27.45 -29.42 -36.40
CA MET A 1 -28.54 -29.74 -35.45
C MET A 1 -28.14 -29.57 -33.98
N ALA A 2 -26.91 -29.90 -33.55
CA ALA A 2 -26.49 -29.77 -32.15
C ALA A 2 -26.50 -28.32 -31.59
N THR A 3 -26.22 -27.33 -32.42
CA THR A 3 -26.17 -25.91 -32.01
C THR A 3 -27.55 -25.29 -31.78
N LYS A 4 -28.58 -25.78 -32.48
CA LYS A 4 -29.97 -25.31 -32.32
C LYS A 4 -30.56 -25.82 -31.00
N ARG A 5 -30.32 -27.10 -30.69
CA ARG A 5 -30.74 -27.73 -29.42
C ARG A 5 -30.10 -27.10 -28.18
N LYS A 6 -28.85 -26.62 -28.26
CA LYS A 6 -28.19 -25.92 -27.15
C LYS A 6 -28.76 -24.52 -26.90
N ARG A 7 -29.21 -23.82 -27.96
CA ARG A 7 -29.89 -22.52 -27.81
C ARG A 7 -31.30 -22.70 -27.25
N GLU A 8 -32.05 -23.68 -27.76
CA GLU A 8 -33.40 -24.00 -27.25
C GLU A 8 -33.35 -24.41 -25.77
N LEU A 9 -32.38 -25.24 -25.33
CA LEU A 9 -32.23 -25.57 -23.90
C LEU A 9 -31.86 -24.37 -23.01
N ALA A 10 -31.05 -23.44 -23.54
CA ALA A 10 -30.62 -22.27 -22.79
C ALA A 10 -31.74 -21.22 -22.70
N ASP A 11 -32.56 -21.08 -23.73
CA ASP A 11 -33.74 -20.21 -23.71
C ASP A 11 -34.83 -20.78 -22.80
N ASP A 12 -35.07 -22.10 -22.82
CA ASP A 12 -36.03 -22.77 -21.91
C ASP A 12 -35.63 -22.61 -20.43
N GLN A 13 -34.35 -22.79 -20.08
CA GLN A 13 -33.86 -22.54 -18.72
C GLN A 13 -33.98 -21.08 -18.29
N ARG A 14 -33.90 -20.15 -19.24
CA ARG A 14 -34.01 -18.70 -18.98
C ARG A 14 -35.45 -18.29 -18.75
N THR A 15 -36.40 -18.87 -19.49
CA THR A 15 -37.84 -18.65 -19.29
C THR A 15 -38.33 -19.22 -17.96
N ASP A 16 -37.88 -20.42 -17.58
CA ASP A 16 -38.24 -21.03 -16.30
C ASP A 16 -37.75 -20.18 -15.10
N SER A 17 -36.53 -19.65 -15.22
CA SER A 17 -35.91 -18.77 -14.21
C SER A 17 -36.64 -17.42 -14.08
N LEU A 18 -37.19 -16.89 -15.19
CA LEU A 18 -37.90 -15.62 -15.22
C LEU A 18 -39.33 -15.74 -14.68
N GLU A 19 -40.01 -16.85 -14.97
CA GLU A 19 -41.33 -17.14 -14.39
C GLU A 19 -41.26 -17.38 -12.88
N GLU A 20 -40.20 -18.04 -12.41
CA GLU A 20 -39.96 -18.27 -10.99
C GLU A 20 -39.75 -16.94 -10.23
N LEU A 21 -38.97 -16.02 -10.80
CA LEU A 21 -38.75 -14.67 -10.28
C LEU A 21 -40.01 -13.80 -10.32
N LEU A 22 -40.79 -13.86 -11.40
CA LEU A 22 -42.08 -13.16 -11.50
C LEU A 22 -43.15 -13.73 -10.56
N SER A 23 -43.10 -15.02 -10.25
CA SER A 23 -43.97 -15.64 -9.24
C SER A 23 -43.58 -15.19 -7.82
N ALA A 24 -42.27 -15.09 -7.54
CA ALA A 24 -41.75 -14.65 -6.27
C ALA A 24 -42.23 -13.22 -5.94
N LEU A 25 -42.25 -12.33 -6.94
CA LEU A 25 -42.67 -10.91 -6.89
C LEU A 25 -44.13 -10.66 -6.45
N LYS A 26 -45.01 -11.67 -6.42
CA LYS A 26 -46.46 -11.50 -6.15
C LYS A 26 -46.89 -11.52 -4.68
N THR A 27 -45.96 -11.69 -3.73
CA THR A 27 -46.26 -11.72 -2.28
C THR A 27 -45.70 -10.50 -1.54
N PRO A 28 -46.21 -10.09 -0.36
CA PRO A 28 -45.67 -8.94 0.38
C PRO A 28 -44.20 -9.12 0.82
N ASP A 29 -43.75 -10.37 0.99
CA ASP A 29 -42.34 -10.76 1.27
C ASP A 29 -41.49 -10.90 0.00
N SER A 30 -42.02 -10.51 -1.16
CA SER A 30 -41.46 -10.88 -2.45
C SER A 30 -40.17 -10.18 -2.81
N ALA A 31 -40.02 -8.92 -2.42
CA ALA A 31 -38.86 -8.13 -2.77
C ALA A 31 -37.58 -8.75 -2.20
N ALA A 32 -37.62 -9.23 -0.94
CA ALA A 32 -36.48 -9.87 -0.29
C ALA A 32 -36.08 -11.20 -0.95
N ARG A 33 -37.07 -11.98 -1.43
CA ARG A 33 -36.81 -13.25 -2.12
C ARG A 33 -36.27 -13.03 -3.53
N ALA A 34 -36.83 -12.08 -4.28
CA ALA A 34 -36.33 -11.69 -5.59
C ALA A 34 -34.89 -11.12 -5.48
N PHE A 35 -34.61 -10.33 -4.44
CA PHE A 35 -33.27 -9.83 -4.18
C PHE A 35 -32.28 -10.96 -3.87
N ARG A 36 -32.62 -11.90 -2.98
CA ARG A 36 -31.78 -13.08 -2.70
C ARG A 36 -31.55 -13.95 -3.93
N TYR A 37 -32.56 -14.12 -4.78
CA TYR A 37 -32.43 -14.89 -6.01
C TYR A 37 -31.43 -14.25 -6.99
N ILE A 38 -31.54 -12.93 -7.23
CA ILE A 38 -30.59 -12.19 -8.09
C ILE A 38 -29.17 -12.30 -7.51
N MET A 39 -29.02 -12.13 -6.20
CA MET A 39 -27.72 -12.17 -5.54
C MET A 39 -27.07 -13.55 -5.65
N ASN A 40 -27.83 -14.63 -5.45
CA ASN A 40 -27.33 -16.00 -5.61
C ASN A 40 -27.02 -16.34 -7.07
N ALA A 41 -27.83 -15.87 -8.03
CA ALA A 41 -27.58 -16.07 -9.45
C ALA A 41 -26.29 -15.38 -9.95
N HIS A 42 -25.80 -14.38 -9.21
CA HIS A 42 -24.55 -13.67 -9.48
C HIS A 42 -23.43 -14.00 -8.49
N ASP A 43 -23.57 -15.06 -7.68
CA ASP A 43 -22.57 -15.55 -6.72
C ASP A 43 -22.16 -14.49 -5.66
N ILE A 44 -23.12 -13.64 -5.28
CA ILE A 44 -22.93 -12.59 -4.28
C ILE A 44 -23.38 -13.11 -2.91
N ASP A 45 -22.41 -13.46 -2.06
CA ASP A 45 -22.63 -13.97 -0.70
C ASP A 45 -23.23 -12.89 0.22
N LEU A 46 -24.54 -13.01 0.47
CA LEU A 46 -25.30 -12.08 1.29
C LEU A 46 -24.92 -12.17 2.77
N ASP A 47 -24.52 -13.33 3.27
CA ASP A 47 -24.13 -13.51 4.67
C ASP A 47 -22.79 -12.83 4.94
N LYS A 48 -21.89 -12.83 3.95
CA LYS A 48 -20.66 -12.03 3.99
C LYS A 48 -20.94 -10.52 3.98
N LEU A 49 -21.87 -10.05 3.12
CA LEU A 49 -22.25 -8.63 3.06
C LEU A 49 -23.03 -8.17 4.30
N LEU A 50 -23.91 -9.00 4.85
CA LEU A 50 -24.62 -8.74 6.10
C LEU A 50 -23.68 -8.80 7.30
N LEU A 51 -22.68 -9.67 7.30
CA LEU A 51 -21.62 -9.67 8.32
C LEU A 51 -20.81 -8.37 8.23
N GLU A 52 -20.44 -7.92 7.02
CA GLU A 52 -19.76 -6.64 6.78
C GLU A 52 -20.64 -5.42 7.14
N GLN A 53 -21.98 -5.51 7.04
CA GLN A 53 -22.93 -4.45 7.43
C GLN A 53 -23.33 -4.49 8.92
N LEU A 54 -23.45 -5.66 9.55
CA LEU A 54 -23.68 -5.81 10.99
C LEU A 54 -22.46 -5.38 11.80
N LEU A 55 -21.26 -5.46 11.21
CA LEU A 55 -20.04 -4.83 11.71
C LEU A 55 -20.01 -3.29 11.55
N ARG A 56 -21.02 -2.68 10.90
CA ARG A 56 -21.10 -1.24 10.60
C ARG A 56 -22.16 -0.47 11.40
N GLU A 57 -22.88 -1.08 12.35
CA GLU A 57 -23.76 -0.28 13.22
C GLU A 57 -22.97 0.68 14.14
N PRO A 58 -23.45 1.93 14.35
CA PRO A 58 -22.77 2.95 15.13
C PRO A 58 -22.94 2.66 16.62
N ARG A 59 -22.19 1.70 17.14
CA ARG A 59 -22.00 1.56 18.58
C ARG A 59 -21.19 2.76 19.05
N THR A 60 -21.75 3.49 20.02
CA THR A 60 -21.02 4.42 20.90
C THR A 60 -19.63 3.87 21.16
N THR A 61 -18.62 4.56 20.64
CA THR A 61 -17.25 4.07 20.48
C THR A 61 -16.71 3.48 21.78
N PRO A 62 -16.62 2.14 21.91
CA PRO A 62 -15.84 1.53 22.96
C PRO A 62 -14.39 1.80 22.59
N THR A 63 -13.68 2.61 23.38
CA THR A 63 -12.26 2.88 23.17
C THR A 63 -11.49 1.56 23.30
N PRO A 64 -10.94 0.99 22.22
CA PRO A 64 -10.14 -0.22 22.30
C PRO A 64 -8.78 0.10 22.95
N PRO A 65 -8.08 -0.87 23.55
CA PRO A 65 -6.79 -0.64 24.20
C PRO A 65 -5.77 -0.13 23.18
N THR A 66 -5.30 1.09 23.38
CA THR A 66 -4.18 1.69 22.64
C THR A 66 -2.92 0.91 22.95
N ALA A 67 -2.20 0.44 21.93
CA ALA A 67 -0.87 -0.12 22.09
C ALA A 67 0.02 0.86 22.88
N ASN A 68 0.44 0.48 24.08
CA ASN A 68 1.32 1.29 24.90
C ASN A 68 2.77 0.97 24.54
N TYR A 69 3.59 2.01 24.33
CA TYR A 69 5.02 1.83 24.08
C TYR A 69 5.70 1.01 25.18
N ALA A 70 5.28 1.19 26.43
CA ALA A 70 5.85 0.46 27.56
C ALA A 70 5.63 -1.07 27.48
N ASP A 71 4.53 -1.50 26.85
CA ASP A 71 4.21 -2.92 26.68
C ASP A 71 4.93 -3.52 25.46
N ILE A 72 5.14 -2.73 24.40
CA ILE A 72 5.74 -3.19 23.15
C ILE A 72 7.27 -3.15 23.18
N ALA A 73 7.87 -2.14 23.82
CA ALA A 73 9.31 -1.95 23.85
C ALA A 73 10.09 -3.20 24.29
N PRO A 74 9.73 -3.92 25.37
CA PRO A 74 10.47 -5.11 25.79
C PRO A 74 10.45 -6.24 24.76
N ALA A 75 9.35 -6.39 24.01
CA ALA A 75 9.23 -7.41 22.96
C ALA A 75 10.17 -7.13 21.77
N LEU A 76 10.61 -5.88 21.60
CA LEU A 76 11.58 -5.45 20.59
C LEU A 76 13.02 -5.34 21.14
N GLY A 77 13.25 -5.72 22.40
CA GLY A 77 14.54 -5.52 23.07
C GLY A 77 14.87 -4.06 23.38
N LEU A 78 13.85 -3.20 23.48
CA LEU A 78 13.96 -1.78 23.82
C LEU A 78 13.59 -1.55 25.30
N ASP A 79 14.06 -0.45 25.86
CA ASP A 79 13.80 0.02 27.22
C ASP A 79 12.59 0.98 27.24
N PRO A 80 11.46 0.60 27.87
CA PRO A 80 10.30 1.46 28.07
C PRO A 80 10.63 2.84 28.65
N ALA A 81 11.57 2.90 29.60
CA ALA A 81 11.91 4.12 30.32
C ALA A 81 12.64 5.14 29.43
N ARG A 82 13.18 4.70 28.30
CA ARG A 82 13.91 5.55 27.35
C ARG A 82 13.02 6.16 26.27
N GLY A 83 11.72 5.91 26.26
CA GLY A 83 10.75 6.65 25.44
C GLY A 83 11.15 6.73 23.95
N ALA A 84 11.52 5.60 23.34
CA ALA A 84 11.92 5.50 21.94
C ALA A 84 13.21 6.25 21.54
N HIS A 85 14.02 6.70 22.51
CA HIS A 85 15.35 7.27 22.28
C HIS A 85 16.45 6.22 22.11
N ASP A 86 16.15 4.98 22.46
CA ASP A 86 17.02 3.81 22.35
C ASP A 86 16.80 2.99 21.07
N ILE A 87 15.79 3.35 20.26
CA ILE A 87 15.59 2.77 18.94
C ILE A 87 16.84 3.04 18.07
N PRO A 88 17.52 2.01 17.55
CA PRO A 88 18.69 2.20 16.71
C PRO A 88 18.34 2.91 15.42
N TYR A 89 19.29 3.71 14.91
CA TYR A 89 19.14 4.36 13.62
C TYR A 89 19.65 3.46 12.49
N SER A 90 18.91 3.41 11.40
CA SER A 90 19.33 2.82 10.13
C SER A 90 19.44 3.89 9.05
N ALA A 91 20.30 3.64 8.06
CA ALA A 91 20.45 4.57 6.94
C ALA A 91 19.13 4.66 6.17
N LEU A 92 18.66 5.88 5.92
CA LEU A 92 17.49 6.15 5.10
C LEU A 92 17.92 6.71 3.73
N PRO A 93 18.12 5.84 2.73
CA PRO A 93 18.45 6.28 1.38
C PRO A 93 17.27 6.99 0.71
N ARG A 94 17.60 7.78 -0.31
CA ARG A 94 16.64 8.44 -1.20
C ARG A 94 16.78 7.86 -2.60
N ALA A 95 15.66 7.53 -3.22
CA ALA A 95 15.58 7.16 -4.62
C ALA A 95 15.07 8.38 -5.40
N ARG A 96 15.88 8.91 -6.33
CA ARG A 96 15.52 10.14 -7.03
C ARG A 96 14.27 9.94 -7.90
N VAL A 97 13.21 10.68 -7.59
CA VAL A 97 11.97 10.67 -8.38
C VAL A 97 12.17 11.47 -9.67
N PRO A 98 11.79 10.91 -10.84
CA PRO A 98 11.79 11.64 -12.11
C PRO A 98 11.12 13.01 -12.01
N THR A 99 11.74 14.01 -12.63
CA THR A 99 11.19 15.38 -12.61
C THR A 99 9.77 15.46 -13.18
N PRO A 100 9.45 14.76 -14.30
CA PRO A 100 8.07 14.71 -14.79
C PRO A 100 7.09 14.12 -13.77
N LEU A 101 7.43 12.97 -13.16
CA LEU A 101 6.59 12.31 -12.15
C LEU A 101 6.38 13.19 -10.90
N PHE A 102 7.45 13.83 -10.41
CA PHE A 102 7.32 14.75 -9.28
C PHE A 102 6.44 15.97 -9.61
N ARG A 103 6.49 16.47 -10.85
CA ARG A 103 5.62 17.55 -11.29
C ARG A 103 4.15 17.12 -11.27
N GLU A 104 3.85 15.87 -11.61
CA GLU A 104 2.49 15.32 -11.48
C GLU A 104 2.04 15.21 -10.03
N ILE A 105 2.94 14.82 -9.11
CA ILE A 105 2.64 14.81 -7.67
C ILE A 105 2.31 16.23 -7.20
N VAL A 106 3.14 17.23 -7.52
CA VAL A 106 2.89 18.63 -7.16
C VAL A 106 1.54 19.11 -7.68
N ARG A 107 1.21 18.85 -8.96
CA ARG A 107 -0.11 19.19 -9.53
C ARG A 107 -1.26 18.51 -8.81
N GLY A 108 -1.07 17.25 -8.39
CA GLY A 108 -2.06 16.53 -7.61
C GLY A 108 -2.26 17.14 -6.22
N ILE A 109 -1.19 17.59 -5.57
CA ILE A 109 -1.27 18.32 -4.29
C ILE A 109 -1.97 19.66 -4.49
N ASP A 110 -1.65 20.42 -5.55
CA ASP A 110 -2.32 21.69 -5.86
C ASP A 110 -3.83 21.47 -6.06
N ALA A 111 -4.23 20.41 -6.77
CA ALA A 111 -5.64 20.04 -6.94
C ALA A 111 -6.30 19.66 -5.62
N ALA A 112 -5.62 18.87 -4.77
CA ALA A 112 -6.11 18.52 -3.46
C ALA A 112 -6.26 19.75 -2.55
N GLN A 113 -5.33 20.71 -2.63
CA GLN A 113 -5.42 21.98 -1.90
C GLN A 113 -6.63 22.81 -2.36
N ALA A 114 -6.88 22.88 -3.67
CA ALA A 114 -8.05 23.57 -4.21
C ALA A 114 -9.37 22.93 -3.78
N GLN A 115 -9.40 21.60 -3.62
CA GLN A 115 -10.61 20.86 -3.25
C GLN A 115 -10.85 20.80 -1.72
N LEU A 116 -9.79 20.62 -0.94
CA LEU A 116 -9.87 20.30 0.50
C LEU A 116 -9.45 21.48 1.40
N GLY A 117 -8.99 22.58 0.82
CA GLY A 117 -8.40 23.69 1.56
C GLY A 117 -6.94 23.44 1.97
N PRO A 118 -6.30 24.42 2.63
CA PRO A 118 -4.92 24.31 3.09
C PRO A 118 -4.73 23.23 4.18
N PRO A 119 -3.52 22.64 4.31
CA PRO A 119 -3.23 21.61 5.31
C PRO A 119 -3.60 21.97 6.76
N THR A 120 -3.54 23.26 7.10
CA THR A 120 -3.89 23.77 8.44
C THR A 120 -5.36 23.55 8.82
N GLU A 121 -6.24 23.32 7.85
CA GLU A 121 -7.67 23.06 8.06
C GLU A 121 -7.99 21.55 8.16
N HIS A 122 -6.99 20.67 7.96
CA HIS A 122 -7.20 19.22 7.93
C HIS A 122 -7.13 18.60 9.32
N HIS A 123 -8.21 18.76 10.08
CA HIS A 123 -8.27 18.32 11.50
C HIS A 123 -8.40 16.79 11.68
N THR A 124 -8.75 16.05 10.63
CA THR A 124 -8.93 14.59 10.68
C THR A 124 -7.84 13.87 9.90
N ALA A 125 -7.50 12.64 10.33
CA ALA A 125 -6.54 11.82 9.61
C ALA A 125 -7.01 11.53 8.17
N ALA A 126 -8.31 11.26 7.98
CA ALA A 126 -8.87 11.04 6.65
C ALA A 126 -8.70 12.24 5.69
N ALA A 127 -8.79 13.49 6.18
CA ALA A 127 -8.58 14.67 5.35
C ALA A 127 -7.12 14.80 4.91
N ARG A 128 -6.18 14.59 5.83
CA ARG A 128 -4.73 14.63 5.55
C ARG A 128 -4.29 13.47 4.65
N ALA A 129 -4.80 12.26 4.88
CA ALA A 129 -4.59 11.12 3.98
C ALA A 129 -4.98 11.45 2.54
N ARG A 130 -6.16 12.08 2.35
CA ARG A 130 -6.63 12.50 1.03
C ARG A 130 -5.76 13.60 0.43
N PHE A 131 -5.31 14.55 1.25
CA PHE A 131 -4.39 15.59 0.80
C PHE A 131 -3.04 15.01 0.33
N LEU A 132 -2.50 14.02 1.04
CA LEU A 132 -1.23 13.36 0.71
C LEU A 132 -1.37 12.23 -0.32
N ALA A 133 -2.59 11.79 -0.65
CA ALA A 133 -2.87 10.71 -1.59
C ALA A 133 -2.18 10.86 -2.97
N PRO A 134 -1.97 12.08 -3.53
CA PRO A 134 -1.22 12.25 -4.77
C PRO A 134 0.21 11.72 -4.71
N ILE A 135 0.88 11.77 -3.54
CA ILE A 135 2.24 11.23 -3.38
C ILE A 135 2.22 9.73 -3.63
N PHE A 136 1.39 9.01 -2.87
CA PHE A 136 1.35 7.55 -2.91
C PHE A 136 0.75 7.02 -4.21
N SER A 137 -0.34 7.63 -4.70
CA SER A 137 -0.99 7.15 -5.93
C SER A 137 -0.08 7.24 -7.15
N ARG A 138 0.65 8.34 -7.31
CA ARG A 138 1.59 8.53 -8.44
C ARG A 138 2.82 7.66 -8.31
N LEU A 139 3.39 7.52 -7.12
CA LEU A 139 4.56 6.67 -6.90
C LEU A 139 4.23 5.17 -7.00
N VAL A 140 3.03 4.74 -6.59
CA VAL A 140 2.61 3.34 -6.75
C VAL A 140 2.31 3.01 -8.20
N ALA A 141 1.78 3.96 -8.98
CA ALA A 141 1.42 3.74 -10.37
C ALA A 141 2.60 3.31 -11.26
N VAL A 142 3.85 3.68 -10.92
CA VAL A 142 5.02 3.28 -11.73
C VAL A 142 5.35 1.78 -11.64
N PHE A 143 4.74 1.06 -10.70
CA PHE A 143 4.90 -0.39 -10.54
C PHE A 143 3.88 -1.20 -11.33
N ASP A 144 3.12 -0.56 -12.24
CA ASP A 144 2.25 -1.21 -13.24
C ASP A 144 1.28 -2.25 -12.63
N GLY A 145 0.68 -1.90 -11.50
CA GLY A 145 -0.29 -2.75 -10.79
C GLY A 145 0.31 -3.86 -9.92
N ALA A 146 1.64 -4.05 -9.91
CA ALA A 146 2.32 -5.00 -9.04
C ALA A 146 2.15 -4.65 -7.55
N TYR A 147 2.01 -3.36 -7.26
CA TYR A 147 1.55 -2.86 -5.97
C TYR A 147 0.04 -2.65 -5.96
N ARG A 148 -0.57 -3.05 -4.85
CA ARG A 148 -1.95 -2.67 -4.51
C ARG A 148 -1.97 -2.00 -3.15
N SER A 149 -2.54 -0.80 -3.09
CA SER A 149 -2.85 -0.15 -1.82
C SER A 149 -4.19 -0.68 -1.34
N PHE A 150 -4.21 -1.25 -0.14
CA PHE A 150 -5.43 -1.59 0.56
C PHE A 150 -5.57 -0.61 1.72
N PRO A 151 -6.70 0.11 1.84
CA PRO A 151 -7.04 0.68 3.14
C PRO A 151 -7.11 -0.51 4.10
N ALA A 152 -6.38 -0.46 5.21
CA ALA A 152 -6.51 -1.54 6.17
C ALA A 152 -7.96 -1.53 6.68
N CYS A 153 -8.69 -2.62 6.46
CA CYS A 153 -9.55 -3.09 7.53
C CYS A 153 -8.60 -3.36 8.69
N ILE A 154 -8.78 -2.64 9.80
CA ILE A 154 -8.06 -2.88 11.06
C ILE A 154 -7.93 -4.39 11.20
N PRO A 155 -6.71 -4.97 11.08
CA PRO A 155 -6.57 -6.41 11.20
C PRO A 155 -7.18 -6.80 12.54
N GLU A 156 -7.92 -7.90 12.61
CA GLU A 156 -8.35 -8.52 13.87
C GLU A 156 -7.12 -9.03 14.63
N GLY A 157 -6.33 -8.11 15.17
CA GLY A 157 -5.31 -8.33 16.17
C GLY A 157 -5.92 -7.97 17.53
N ARG A 158 -5.52 -8.67 18.58
CA ARG A 158 -5.99 -8.45 19.96
C ARG A 158 -5.79 -7.01 20.49
N ILE A 159 -5.13 -6.09 19.75
CA ILE A 159 -4.55 -4.84 20.29
C ILE A 159 -4.66 -3.60 19.35
N ALA A 160 -5.41 -3.58 18.23
CA ALA A 160 -5.39 -2.41 17.32
C ALA A 160 -6.63 -1.49 17.42
N SER A 161 -6.38 -0.17 17.43
CA SER A 161 -7.31 0.91 17.81
C SER A 161 -7.83 1.75 16.64
N GLY A 162 -9.05 2.28 16.79
CA GLY A 162 -9.65 3.26 15.88
C GLY A 162 -9.07 4.65 16.14
N GLY A 163 -8.37 5.21 15.15
CA GLY A 163 -7.79 6.56 15.21
C GLY A 163 -6.65 6.76 14.21
N ALA A 164 -5.92 5.69 13.90
CA ALA A 164 -4.93 5.69 12.83
C ALA A 164 -5.56 5.21 11.52
N VAL A 165 -5.26 5.90 10.41
CA VAL A 165 -5.55 5.38 9.08
C VAL A 165 -4.32 4.61 8.62
N GLU A 166 -4.47 3.29 8.50
CA GLU A 166 -3.44 2.42 7.98
C GLU A 166 -3.66 2.17 6.48
N HIS A 167 -2.63 2.43 5.67
CA HIS A 167 -2.59 1.97 4.29
C HIS A 167 -1.53 0.89 4.14
N ASN A 168 -1.94 -0.25 3.60
CA ASN A 168 -1.06 -1.39 3.35
C ASN A 168 -0.73 -1.46 1.87
N PHE A 169 0.54 -1.35 1.52
CA PHE A 169 1.00 -1.56 0.15
C PHE A 169 1.46 -2.99 0.00
N LYS A 170 0.66 -3.78 -0.72
CA LYS A 170 0.90 -5.20 -0.95
C LYS A 170 1.57 -5.43 -2.30
N ALA A 171 2.67 -6.16 -2.31
CA ALA A 171 3.36 -6.63 -3.52
C ALA A 171 3.49 -8.16 -3.45
N PHE A 172 3.10 -8.85 -4.53
CA PHE A 172 3.27 -10.31 -4.70
C PHE A 172 2.75 -11.18 -3.54
N GLY A 173 1.74 -10.71 -2.81
CA GLY A 173 1.17 -11.43 -1.65
C GLY A 173 1.66 -10.95 -0.29
N ALA A 174 2.82 -10.30 -0.22
CA ALA A 174 3.45 -9.77 0.99
C ALA A 174 3.05 -8.31 1.26
N ARG A 175 3.20 -7.85 2.50
CA ARG A 175 2.91 -6.47 2.94
C ARG A 175 4.19 -5.73 3.35
N PRO A 176 5.09 -5.42 2.40
CA PRO A 176 6.40 -4.85 2.72
C PRO A 176 6.37 -3.40 3.20
N VAL A 177 5.29 -2.65 2.91
CA VAL A 177 5.21 -1.23 3.23
C VAL A 177 3.88 -0.88 3.88
N LEU A 178 3.95 -0.17 5.00
CA LEU A 178 2.82 0.38 5.75
C LEU A 178 2.91 1.90 5.77
N LEU A 179 1.78 2.58 5.67
CA LEU A 179 1.64 3.99 6.02
C LEU A 179 0.68 4.05 7.20
N VAL A 180 1.17 4.54 8.33
CA VAL A 180 0.40 4.77 9.54
C VAL A 180 0.23 6.26 9.68
N GLU A 181 -0.97 6.75 9.42
CA GLU A 181 -1.30 8.13 9.71
C GLU A 181 -1.90 8.26 11.10
N TYR A 182 -1.38 9.18 11.91
CA TYR A 182 -1.92 9.45 13.24
C TYR A 182 -2.37 10.91 13.38
N ARG A 183 -3.21 11.16 14.37
CA ARG A 183 -3.56 12.52 14.78
C ARG A 183 -2.62 12.95 15.88
N ARG A 184 -1.97 14.09 15.69
CA ARG A 184 -1.30 14.81 16.76
C ARG A 184 -2.30 15.78 17.38
N GLU A 185 -2.85 15.43 18.54
CA GLU A 185 -3.52 16.41 19.37
C GLU A 185 -2.41 17.24 20.04
N SER A 186 -2.60 18.56 20.05
CA SER A 186 -1.54 19.49 20.44
C SER A 186 -1.21 19.34 21.92
N GLY A 187 -0.14 18.60 22.26
CA GLY A 187 0.52 18.75 23.56
C GLY A 187 1.20 17.54 24.19
N PHE A 188 0.91 16.30 23.78
CA PHE A 188 1.35 15.14 24.56
C PHE A 188 2.41 14.29 23.85
N ALA A 189 3.62 14.24 24.42
CA ALA A 189 4.69 13.34 23.98
C ALA A 189 4.25 11.86 23.97
N ASP A 190 3.30 11.52 24.85
CA ASP A 190 2.70 10.20 24.99
C ASP A 190 1.97 9.74 23.72
N GLU A 191 1.36 10.66 22.97
CA GLU A 191 0.69 10.32 21.70
C GLU A 191 1.67 9.83 20.65
N ARG A 192 2.84 10.48 20.55
CA ARG A 192 3.88 10.05 19.60
C ARG A 192 4.43 8.67 19.98
N LEU A 193 4.61 8.41 21.28
CA LEU A 193 5.03 7.09 21.75
C LEU A 193 3.97 6.02 21.45
N GLY A 194 2.70 6.33 21.68
CA GLY A 194 1.58 5.48 21.28
C GLY A 194 1.56 5.21 19.77
N ALA A 195 1.83 6.21 18.94
CA ALA A 195 1.91 6.06 17.50
C ALA A 195 3.10 5.19 17.04
N ILE A 196 4.26 5.30 17.71
CA ILE A 196 5.41 4.40 17.47
C ILE A 196 5.09 2.97 17.90
N ALA A 197 4.43 2.80 19.05
CA ALA A 197 3.97 1.50 19.52
C ALA A 197 3.00 0.86 18.52
N HIS A 198 2.06 1.66 17.99
CA HIS A 198 1.15 1.26 16.93
C HIS A 198 1.90 0.82 15.67
N VAL A 199 2.89 1.59 15.22
CA VAL A 199 3.73 1.23 14.06
C VAL A 199 4.41 -0.12 14.27
N ALA A 200 5.02 -0.35 15.43
CA ALA A 200 5.65 -1.62 15.74
C ALA A 200 4.66 -2.80 15.72
N ALA A 201 3.49 -2.63 16.34
CA ALA A 201 2.43 -3.65 16.32
C ALA A 201 1.93 -3.95 14.89
N ALA A 202 1.74 -2.91 14.08
CA ALA A 202 1.31 -3.05 12.69
C ALA A 202 2.37 -3.75 11.83
N CYS A 203 3.65 -3.42 12.03
CA CYS A 203 4.76 -4.11 11.37
C CYS A 203 4.80 -5.60 11.71
N ASP A 204 4.73 -5.95 13.00
CA ASP A 204 4.71 -7.33 13.46
C ASP A 204 3.48 -8.10 12.91
N ALA A 205 2.30 -7.48 12.89
CA ALA A 205 1.13 -8.09 12.27
C ALA A 205 1.30 -8.35 10.76
N ALA A 206 1.87 -7.37 10.03
CA ALA A 206 2.13 -7.47 8.60
C ALA A 206 3.20 -8.52 8.26
N ASP A 207 4.25 -8.60 9.07
CA ASP A 207 5.30 -9.63 8.97
C ASP A 207 4.71 -11.01 9.21
N ARG A 208 3.98 -11.22 10.31
CA ARG A 208 3.33 -12.50 10.63
C ARG A 208 2.35 -12.94 9.54
N GLU A 209 1.58 -12.03 8.97
CA GLU A 209 0.68 -12.37 7.86
C GLU A 209 1.45 -12.79 6.59
N SER A 210 2.54 -12.11 6.29
CA SER A 210 3.39 -12.44 5.13
C SER A 210 4.09 -13.79 5.37
N ALA A 211 4.63 -14.02 6.56
CA ALA A 211 5.27 -15.27 6.98
C ALA A 211 4.31 -16.47 6.92
N ARG A 212 3.04 -16.32 7.32
CA ARG A 212 2.00 -17.37 7.17
C ARG A 212 1.79 -17.82 5.72
N LYS A 213 2.14 -16.98 4.75
CA LYS A 213 2.07 -17.28 3.31
C LYS A 213 3.41 -17.77 2.75
N GLY A 214 4.40 -18.04 3.61
CA GLY A 214 5.77 -18.37 3.24
C GLY A 214 6.53 -17.20 2.63
N LEU A 215 6.18 -15.96 2.97
CA LEU A 215 6.80 -14.74 2.43
C LEU A 215 7.41 -13.93 3.58
N GLY A 216 8.61 -14.31 4.03
CA GLY A 216 9.38 -13.52 4.98
C GLY A 216 9.98 -12.30 4.30
N VAL A 217 9.45 -11.11 4.60
CA VAL A 217 9.95 -9.82 4.07
C VAL A 217 10.09 -8.82 5.21
N PRO A 218 11.17 -8.03 5.26
CA PRO A 218 11.23 -6.89 6.16
C PRO A 218 10.10 -5.91 5.87
N VAL A 219 9.49 -5.37 6.92
CA VAL A 219 8.39 -4.41 6.82
C VAL A 219 8.93 -3.01 7.06
N ARG A 220 8.64 -2.09 6.16
CA ARG A 220 8.93 -0.66 6.32
C ARG A 220 7.64 0.09 6.61
N ALA A 221 7.62 0.87 7.68
CA ALA A 221 6.49 1.70 8.02
C ALA A 221 6.83 3.17 7.89
N ILE A 222 5.90 3.95 7.35
CA ILE A 222 5.95 5.41 7.30
C ILE A 222 4.92 5.91 8.31
N LEU A 223 5.39 6.51 9.40
CA LEU A 223 4.55 7.21 10.36
C LEU A 223 4.41 8.68 9.93
N CYS A 224 3.19 9.17 9.81
CA CYS A 224 2.92 10.53 9.37
C CYS A 224 1.78 11.19 10.17
N ASP A 225 1.92 12.48 10.49
CA ASP A 225 0.85 13.31 11.08
C ASP A 225 0.28 14.35 10.09
N GLY A 226 0.62 14.22 8.80
CA GLY A 226 0.31 15.17 7.73
C GLY A 226 1.45 16.13 7.42
N ASP A 227 2.28 16.43 8.40
CA ASP A 227 3.37 17.40 8.27
C ASP A 227 4.72 16.69 8.35
N THR A 228 4.88 15.76 9.28
CA THR A 228 6.12 15.01 9.53
C THR A 228 6.05 13.60 8.97
N PHE A 229 7.19 13.07 8.53
CA PHE A 229 7.35 11.70 8.03
C PHE A 229 8.51 11.02 8.76
N GLU A 230 8.21 9.96 9.49
CA GLU A 230 9.20 9.09 10.12
C GLU A 230 9.16 7.71 9.48
N VAL A 231 10.32 7.17 9.10
CA VAL A 231 10.40 5.82 8.53
C VAL A 231 10.94 4.87 9.58
N PHE A 232 10.31 3.71 9.71
CA PHE A 232 10.74 2.61 10.56
C PHE A 232 10.98 1.37 9.71
N ALA A 233 11.95 0.55 10.12
CA ALA A 233 12.16 -0.77 9.54
C ALA A 233 12.01 -1.82 10.64
N PHE A 234 11.28 -2.88 10.32
CA PHE A 234 11.02 -4.03 11.17
C PHE A 234 11.44 -5.31 10.45
N ASP A 235 12.20 -6.15 11.13
CA ASP A 235 12.60 -7.48 10.66
C ASP A 235 12.23 -8.53 11.71
N GLY A 236 11.18 -9.31 11.41
CA GLY A 236 10.69 -10.38 12.27
C GLY A 236 11.55 -11.65 12.27
N SER A 237 12.60 -11.71 11.43
CA SER A 237 13.48 -12.88 11.35
C SER A 237 14.52 -12.96 12.47
N THR A 238 14.69 -11.90 13.26
CA THR A 238 15.61 -11.86 14.41
C THR A 238 14.89 -12.11 15.73
N ASN A 239 15.64 -12.43 16.79
CA ASN A 239 15.10 -12.63 18.14
C ASN A 239 15.92 -11.85 19.19
N PRO A 240 15.41 -10.75 19.76
CA PRO A 240 14.11 -10.12 19.45
C PRO A 240 14.06 -9.56 18.02
N PRO A 241 12.85 -9.27 17.48
CA PRO A 241 12.70 -8.61 16.18
C PRO A 241 13.47 -7.29 16.11
N ALA A 242 14.17 -7.05 15.00
CA ALA A 242 14.96 -5.85 14.83
C ALA A 242 14.03 -4.70 14.45
N PHE A 243 14.02 -3.64 15.26
CA PHE A 243 13.24 -2.43 15.01
C PHE A 243 14.16 -1.22 14.97
N SER A 244 14.15 -0.47 13.87
CA SER A 244 15.03 0.69 13.69
C SER A 244 14.29 1.89 13.12
N ARG A 245 14.79 3.09 13.43
CA ARG A 245 14.31 4.36 12.87
C ARG A 245 15.23 4.80 11.74
N GLY A 246 14.65 5.08 10.57
CA GLY A 246 15.38 5.63 9.44
C GLY A 246 15.92 7.02 9.75
N ARG A 247 17.19 7.25 9.41
CA ARG A 247 17.83 8.56 9.48
C ARG A 247 18.55 8.85 8.18
N ASP A 248 18.20 9.98 7.59
CA ASP A 248 18.96 10.53 6.49
C ASP A 248 20.15 11.31 7.06
N ILE A 249 21.36 10.96 6.62
CA ILE A 249 22.61 11.57 7.13
C ILE A 249 22.68 13.06 6.81
N ASP A 250 22.08 13.49 5.70
CA ASP A 250 22.12 14.87 5.23
C ASP A 250 20.98 15.72 5.81
N LEU A 251 19.90 15.10 6.28
CA LEU A 251 18.83 15.81 6.97
C LEU A 251 19.10 15.78 8.48
N ARG A 252 19.52 16.93 9.00
CA ARG A 252 19.66 17.12 10.46
C ARG A 252 18.31 17.07 11.19
N SER A 253 17.20 17.20 10.47
CA SER A 253 15.83 17.24 10.97
C SER A 253 14.96 16.12 10.39
N LEU A 254 13.80 15.93 10.98
CA LEU A 254 12.73 15.11 10.41
C LEU A 254 12.35 15.60 8.99
N LEU A 255 11.80 14.69 8.19
CA LEU A 255 11.15 15.03 6.93
C LEU A 255 9.85 15.77 7.25
N GLU A 256 9.86 17.10 7.11
CA GLU A 256 8.76 17.96 7.54
C GLU A 256 8.28 18.86 6.39
N LEU A 257 6.96 18.91 6.18
CA LEU A 257 6.30 19.88 5.32
C LEU A 257 6.09 21.18 6.10
N PRO A 258 6.56 22.31 5.57
CA PRO A 258 6.53 23.56 6.32
C PRO A 258 5.11 24.16 6.33
N LYS A 259 4.62 24.51 7.52
CA LYS A 259 3.30 25.12 7.72
C LYS A 259 3.28 26.56 7.26
N GLY A 260 2.27 26.94 6.46
CA GLY A 260 2.10 28.31 6.00
C GLY A 260 3.27 28.85 5.16
N ALA A 261 4.07 27.95 4.57
CA ALA A 261 5.24 28.31 3.82
C ALA A 261 4.89 28.85 2.43
N LEU A 262 5.83 29.58 1.83
CA LEU A 262 5.75 29.92 0.41
C LEU A 262 5.73 28.62 -0.43
N PRO A 263 5.02 28.59 -1.57
CA PRO A 263 4.94 27.40 -2.42
C PRO A 263 6.30 26.77 -2.77
N ARG A 264 7.32 27.63 -2.95
CA ARG A 264 8.69 27.20 -3.24
C ARG A 264 9.29 26.35 -2.11
N ASP A 265 9.05 26.71 -0.87
CA ASP A 265 9.62 26.02 0.29
C ASP A 265 8.86 24.72 0.57
N PHE A 266 7.55 24.71 0.36
CA PHE A 266 6.75 23.49 0.37
C PHE A 266 7.24 22.49 -0.69
N ILE A 267 7.43 22.92 -1.95
CA ILE A 267 7.94 22.05 -3.02
C ILE A 267 9.35 21.52 -2.71
N ARG A 268 10.21 22.35 -2.11
CA ARG A 268 11.57 21.93 -1.70
C ARG A 268 11.53 20.85 -0.62
N ALA A 269 10.61 20.94 0.33
CA ALA A 269 10.45 19.95 1.39
C ALA A 269 9.75 18.67 0.90
N LEU A 270 8.77 18.81 0.00
CA LEU A 270 8.01 17.70 -0.57
C LEU A 270 8.90 16.75 -1.37
N ARG A 271 9.90 17.27 -2.11
CA ARG A 271 10.75 16.42 -2.95
C ARG A 271 11.49 15.32 -2.17
N PRO A 272 12.27 15.62 -1.12
CA PRO A 272 12.89 14.59 -0.28
C PRO A 272 11.89 13.58 0.28
N ILE A 273 10.69 14.00 0.68
CA ILE A 273 9.64 13.09 1.15
C ILE A 273 9.25 12.12 0.04
N CYS A 274 8.95 12.60 -1.17
CA CYS A 274 8.63 11.73 -2.30
C CYS A 274 9.78 10.76 -2.62
N GLU A 275 11.04 11.21 -2.55
CA GLU A 275 12.22 10.40 -2.84
C GLU A 275 12.47 9.30 -1.78
N VAL A 276 12.17 9.58 -0.50
CA VAL A 276 12.20 8.58 0.57
C VAL A 276 11.04 7.59 0.43
N VAL A 277 9.82 8.07 0.22
CA VAL A 277 8.65 7.20 0.01
C VAL A 277 8.87 6.29 -1.20
N PHE A 278 9.45 6.82 -2.27
CA PHE A 278 9.76 6.04 -3.46
C PHE A 278 10.83 4.96 -3.19
N ASP A 279 11.88 5.27 -2.42
CA ASP A 279 12.88 4.27 -1.99
C ASP A 279 12.26 3.15 -1.15
N VAL A 280 11.38 3.53 -0.22
CA VAL A 280 10.66 2.58 0.65
C VAL A 280 9.81 1.63 -0.18
N LEU A 281 9.03 2.15 -1.14
CA LEU A 281 8.22 1.36 -2.07
C LEU A 281 9.10 0.47 -2.96
N LEU A 282 10.16 1.01 -3.56
CA LEU A 282 11.00 0.23 -4.48
C LEU A 282 11.77 -0.88 -3.75
N GLY A 283 12.29 -0.61 -2.55
CA GLY A 283 12.91 -1.64 -1.72
C GLY A 283 11.92 -2.70 -1.26
N GLY A 284 10.68 -2.31 -0.93
CA GLY A 284 9.61 -3.26 -0.59
C GLY A 284 9.21 -4.16 -1.77
N TYR A 285 9.21 -3.61 -2.98
CA TYR A 285 8.93 -4.35 -4.21
C TYR A 285 9.99 -5.43 -4.45
N VAL A 286 11.28 -5.04 -4.38
CA VAL A 286 12.41 -5.96 -4.53
C VAL A 286 12.34 -7.09 -3.50
N ALA A 287 12.20 -6.75 -2.21
CA ALA A 287 12.13 -7.75 -1.13
C ALA A 287 10.94 -8.71 -1.32
N SER A 288 9.79 -8.21 -1.79
CA SER A 288 8.61 -9.04 -2.04
C SER A 288 8.80 -9.98 -3.24
N ALA A 289 9.44 -9.52 -4.32
CA ALA A 289 9.75 -10.35 -5.48
C ALA A 289 10.74 -11.45 -5.11
N GLU A 290 11.77 -11.13 -4.33
CA GLU A 290 12.75 -12.10 -3.81
C GLU A 290 12.10 -13.16 -2.92
N ALA A 291 11.28 -12.74 -1.96
CA ALA A 291 10.57 -13.68 -1.08
C ALA A 291 9.62 -14.58 -1.86
N TYR A 292 8.92 -14.03 -2.86
CA TYR A 292 8.07 -14.82 -3.74
C TYR A 292 8.87 -15.87 -4.52
N ARG A 293 9.99 -15.48 -5.14
CA ARG A 293 10.89 -16.38 -5.87
C ARG A 293 11.49 -17.45 -4.97
N ARG A 294 11.88 -17.11 -3.73
CA ARG A 294 12.36 -18.08 -2.74
C ARG A 294 11.30 -19.14 -2.43
N ARG A 295 10.07 -18.71 -2.13
CA ARG A 295 8.94 -19.61 -1.85
C ARG A 295 8.62 -20.53 -3.02
N GLU A 296 8.64 -20.02 -4.25
CA GLU A 296 8.40 -20.84 -5.44
C GLU A 296 9.48 -21.90 -5.64
N ALA A 297 10.74 -21.59 -5.35
CA ALA A 297 11.84 -22.54 -5.43
C ALA A 297 11.73 -23.64 -4.37
N GLU A 298 11.34 -23.31 -3.14
CA GLU A 298 11.10 -24.28 -2.07
C GLU A 298 9.97 -25.25 -2.44
N ARG A 299 8.90 -24.77 -3.08
CA ARG A 299 7.81 -25.62 -3.60
C ARG A 299 8.30 -26.55 -4.69
N THR A 300 9.08 -26.02 -5.62
CA THR A 300 9.62 -26.77 -6.77
C THR A 300 10.58 -27.88 -6.32
N ALA A 301 11.39 -27.64 -5.29
CA ALA A 301 12.27 -28.67 -4.72
C ALA A 301 11.49 -29.89 -4.20
N ASN A 302 10.25 -29.68 -3.70
CA ASN A 302 9.38 -30.75 -3.24
C ASN A 302 8.67 -31.48 -4.40
N ASP A 303 8.37 -30.77 -5.51
CA ASP A 303 7.63 -31.31 -6.65
C ASP A 303 8.55 -31.89 -7.77
N GLY A 304 9.86 -31.65 -7.71
CA GLY A 304 10.88 -32.26 -8.58
C GLY A 304 10.98 -31.72 -10.01
N GLN A 305 10.25 -30.66 -10.38
CA GLN A 305 10.24 -30.08 -11.74
C GLN A 305 10.35 -28.54 -11.71
N PRO A 306 11.42 -27.93 -12.28
CA PRO A 306 11.56 -26.48 -12.40
C PRO A 306 10.35 -25.83 -13.08
N ARG A 307 9.77 -24.80 -12.46
CA ARG A 307 8.69 -24.03 -13.10
C ARG A 307 9.27 -23.11 -14.18
N PRO A 308 8.68 -23.06 -15.39
CA PRO A 308 9.13 -22.18 -16.49
C PRO A 308 9.21 -20.68 -16.16
N SER A 309 8.59 -20.23 -15.06
CA SER A 309 8.58 -18.82 -14.64
C SER A 309 9.80 -18.39 -13.81
N SER A 310 10.74 -19.29 -13.47
CA SER A 310 11.89 -18.94 -12.61
C SER A 310 12.78 -17.84 -13.23
N ASP A 311 13.15 -18.00 -14.49
CA ASP A 311 14.05 -17.07 -15.20
C ASP A 311 13.44 -15.66 -15.30
N LYS A 312 12.12 -15.58 -15.47
CA LYS A 312 11.40 -14.30 -15.50
C LYS A 312 11.48 -13.58 -14.17
N TRP A 313 11.34 -14.30 -13.05
CA TRP A 313 11.47 -13.69 -11.73
C TRP A 313 12.89 -13.21 -11.44
N GLU A 314 13.90 -13.97 -11.84
CA GLU A 314 15.31 -13.55 -11.70
C GLU A 314 15.61 -12.30 -12.53
N ALA A 315 15.13 -12.25 -13.79
CA ALA A 315 15.23 -11.06 -14.63
C ALA A 315 14.49 -9.86 -14.03
N ALA A 316 13.28 -10.08 -13.48
CA ALA A 316 12.50 -9.05 -12.82
C ALA A 316 13.23 -8.48 -11.58
N ILE A 317 13.74 -9.34 -10.71
CA ILE A 317 14.47 -8.96 -9.49
C ILE A 317 15.75 -8.22 -9.85
N GLY A 318 16.57 -8.76 -10.77
CA GLY A 318 17.82 -8.14 -11.19
C GLY A 318 17.61 -6.75 -11.79
N SER A 319 16.57 -6.59 -12.62
CA SER A 319 16.22 -5.28 -13.20
C SER A 319 15.78 -4.29 -12.13
N ALA A 320 14.99 -4.73 -11.14
CA ALA A 320 14.53 -3.85 -10.05
C ALA A 320 15.65 -3.44 -9.08
N GLN A 321 16.56 -4.34 -8.76
CA GLN A 321 17.75 -4.04 -7.95
C GLN A 321 18.63 -3.00 -8.64
N GLN A 322 18.93 -3.18 -9.93
CA GLN A 322 19.70 -2.21 -10.72
C GLN A 322 18.97 -0.85 -10.82
N ALA A 323 17.64 -0.85 -10.98
CA ALA A 323 16.85 0.37 -10.96
C ALA A 323 16.99 1.10 -9.63
N LEU A 324 16.86 0.39 -8.50
CA LEU A 324 17.01 0.96 -7.15
C LEU A 324 18.39 1.58 -6.93
N GLU A 325 19.45 0.88 -7.33
CA GLU A 325 20.82 1.39 -7.26
C GLU A 325 20.99 2.67 -8.06
N LYS A 326 20.52 2.70 -9.32
CA LYS A 326 20.61 3.88 -10.19
C LYS A 326 19.78 5.05 -9.68
N PHE A 327 18.59 4.83 -9.11
CA PHE A 327 17.81 5.91 -8.50
C PHE A 327 18.53 6.52 -7.29
N ARG A 328 19.21 5.70 -6.49
CA ARG A 328 20.02 6.17 -5.34
C ARG A 328 21.26 6.91 -5.80
N GLU A 329 21.98 6.37 -6.79
CA GLU A 329 23.14 7.04 -7.40
C GLU A 329 22.73 8.39 -8.00
N ALA A 330 21.59 8.44 -8.69
CA ALA A 330 21.07 9.67 -9.25
C ALA A 330 20.82 10.74 -8.17
N ASP A 331 20.36 10.38 -6.98
CA ASP A 331 20.23 11.35 -5.91
C ASP A 331 21.59 11.83 -5.39
N VAL A 332 22.59 10.94 -5.26
CA VAL A 332 23.98 11.33 -4.94
C VAL A 332 24.52 12.34 -5.96
N LYS A 333 24.35 12.07 -7.26
CA LYS A 333 24.75 12.97 -8.35
C LYS A 333 24.03 14.32 -8.29
N ARG A 334 22.72 14.30 -8.00
CA ARG A 334 21.91 15.52 -7.83
C ARG A 334 22.41 16.36 -6.65
N ARG A 335 22.72 15.75 -5.51
CA ARG A 335 23.32 16.43 -4.35
C ARG A 335 24.68 17.05 -4.70
N GLY A 336 25.47 16.36 -5.52
CA GLY A 336 26.72 16.84 -6.12
C GLY A 336 26.56 17.92 -7.20
N LYS A 337 25.35 18.43 -7.44
CA LYS A 337 25.02 19.43 -8.49
C LYS A 337 25.25 18.94 -9.93
N LEU A 338 25.39 17.63 -10.15
CA LEU A 338 25.52 17.01 -11.46
C LEU A 338 24.13 16.66 -12.02
N VAL A 339 23.30 17.68 -12.25
CA VAL A 339 21.86 17.50 -12.55
C VAL A 339 21.62 16.72 -13.84
N SER A 340 22.42 16.93 -14.88
CA SER A 340 22.27 16.25 -16.17
C SER A 340 22.57 14.75 -16.05
N GLU A 341 23.68 14.38 -15.41
CA GLU A 341 24.02 12.96 -15.13
C GLU A 341 22.95 12.30 -14.28
N ALA A 342 22.52 13.00 -13.22
CA ALA A 342 21.48 12.51 -12.35
C ALA A 342 20.15 12.29 -13.10
N ASN A 343 19.83 13.09 -14.12
CA ASN A 343 18.62 12.89 -14.93
C ASN A 343 18.78 11.68 -15.86
N ALA A 344 19.95 11.51 -16.48
CA ALA A 344 20.22 10.35 -17.34
C ALA A 344 20.09 9.03 -16.55
N LEU A 345 20.64 8.96 -15.34
CA LEU A 345 20.51 7.79 -14.47
C LEU A 345 19.06 7.47 -14.10
N VAL A 346 18.23 8.50 -13.90
CA VAL A 346 16.81 8.33 -13.58
C VAL A 346 16.04 7.76 -14.77
N GLU A 347 16.30 8.23 -16.00
CA GLU A 347 15.66 7.68 -17.20
C GLU A 347 16.05 6.21 -17.42
N GLU A 348 17.32 5.87 -17.23
CA GLU A 348 17.80 4.49 -17.29
C GLU A 348 17.14 3.62 -16.21
N ALA A 349 17.07 4.11 -14.97
CA ALA A 349 16.43 3.43 -13.86
C ALA A 349 14.93 3.20 -14.10
N MET A 350 14.22 4.16 -14.71
CA MET A 350 12.83 3.99 -15.12
C MET A 350 12.67 2.90 -16.19
N GLY A 351 13.57 2.83 -17.16
CA GLY A 351 13.59 1.77 -18.17
C GLY A 351 13.78 0.37 -17.54
N LEU A 352 14.68 0.27 -16.55
CA LEU A 352 14.91 -0.97 -15.80
C LEU A 352 13.72 -1.35 -14.91
N LEU A 353 13.10 -0.38 -14.23
CA LEU A 353 11.89 -0.63 -13.44
C LEU A 353 10.74 -1.11 -14.34
N LYS A 354 10.55 -0.48 -15.51
CA LYS A 354 9.55 -0.91 -16.48
C LYS A 354 9.83 -2.33 -16.97
N SER A 355 11.09 -2.62 -17.32
CA SER A 355 11.52 -3.97 -17.70
C SER A 355 11.23 -4.98 -16.59
N SER A 356 11.50 -4.64 -15.32
CA SER A 356 11.16 -5.48 -14.17
C SER A 356 9.67 -5.80 -14.13
N THR A 357 8.81 -4.79 -14.24
CA THR A 357 7.35 -5.00 -14.24
C THR A 357 6.88 -5.80 -15.45
N ASP A 358 7.54 -5.69 -16.61
CA ASP A 358 7.18 -6.46 -17.80
C ASP A 358 7.54 -7.94 -17.70
N TRP A 359 8.56 -8.28 -16.90
CA TRP A 359 8.91 -9.66 -16.58
C TRP A 359 7.95 -10.32 -15.58
N VAL A 360 7.26 -9.53 -14.77
CA VAL A 360 6.30 -10.04 -13.77
C VAL A 360 5.11 -10.71 -14.48
N PRO A 361 4.70 -11.93 -14.08
CA PRO A 361 3.54 -12.61 -14.66
C PRO A 361 2.24 -11.79 -14.56
N ASP A 362 1.42 -11.86 -15.61
CA ASP A 362 0.21 -11.03 -15.76
C ASP A 362 -0.84 -11.21 -14.66
N VAL A 363 -0.83 -12.34 -13.94
CA VAL A 363 -1.70 -12.53 -12.76
C VAL A 363 -1.46 -11.48 -11.66
N TYR A 364 -0.27 -10.88 -11.64
CA TYR A 364 0.10 -9.79 -10.73
C TYR A 364 -0.05 -8.40 -11.37
N ARG A 365 -0.37 -8.32 -12.66
CA ARG A 365 -0.62 -7.09 -13.42
C ARG A 365 -2.04 -7.12 -13.98
N PRO A 366 -3.06 -6.85 -13.14
CA PRO A 366 -4.43 -6.83 -13.64
C PRO A 366 -4.53 -5.81 -14.78
N PRO A 367 -5.29 -6.10 -15.84
CA PRO A 367 -5.47 -5.14 -16.92
C PRO A 367 -6.08 -3.85 -16.36
N PRO A 368 -5.82 -2.69 -17.00
CA PRO A 368 -6.44 -1.44 -16.60
C PRO A 368 -7.96 -1.59 -16.57
N PHE A 369 -8.57 -1.20 -15.44
CA PHE A 369 -10.03 -1.26 -15.28
C PHE A 369 -10.74 -0.44 -16.36
N MET A 370 -10.20 0.76 -16.64
CA MET A 370 -10.65 1.63 -17.72
C MET A 370 -9.84 1.34 -18.99
N SER A 371 -9.90 0.11 -19.50
CA SER A 371 -9.46 -0.17 -20.88
C SER A 371 -10.67 -0.02 -21.81
N GLY A 372 -10.47 0.58 -23.00
CA GLY A 372 -11.56 0.77 -23.96
C GLY A 372 -12.47 1.99 -23.71
N TRP A 373 -11.94 3.05 -23.10
CA TRP A 373 -12.63 4.34 -22.93
C TRP A 373 -12.47 5.27 -24.14
N ASP A 374 -11.94 4.77 -25.26
CA ASP A 374 -11.95 5.52 -26.51
C ASP A 374 -13.40 5.64 -27.02
N GLU A 375 -13.73 6.77 -27.65
CA GLU A 375 -15.08 7.08 -28.13
C GLU A 375 -15.61 5.95 -29.04
N GLU A 376 -14.75 5.33 -29.84
CA GLU A 376 -15.11 4.23 -30.74
C GLU A 376 -15.54 2.94 -30.03
N GLN A 377 -14.99 2.65 -28.84
CA GLN A 377 -15.36 1.48 -28.04
C GLN A 377 -16.57 1.76 -27.15
N VAL A 378 -16.71 2.99 -26.67
CA VAL A 378 -17.90 3.42 -25.91
C VAL A 378 -19.14 3.37 -26.79
N ASP A 379 -19.04 3.83 -28.04
CA ASP A 379 -20.17 3.85 -29.00
C ASP A 379 -20.61 2.46 -29.48
N LYS A 380 -19.82 1.40 -29.20
CA LYS A 380 -20.16 0.01 -29.55
C LYS A 380 -20.98 -0.71 -28.49
N ILE A 381 -21.17 -0.11 -27.30
CA ILE A 381 -21.93 -0.66 -26.17
C ILE A 381 -23.33 -0.04 -26.19
#